data_AF-A0A2G9GMB6-F1
#
_entry.id   AF-A0A2G9GMB6-F1
#
_cell.length_a   1.000
_cell.length_b   1.000
_cell.length_c   1.000
_cell.angle_alpha   90.00
_cell.angle_beta   90.00
_cell.angle_gamma   90.00
#
_symmetry.space_group_name_H-M   'P 1'
#
loop_
_entity.id
_entity.type
_entity.pdbx_description
1 polymer ?
#
loop_
_entity_poly.entity_id
_entity_poly.type
_entity_poly.pdbx_seq_one_letter_code
_entity_poly.pdbx_strand_id
1 'polypeptide(L)'
;MRLNYLHNFQIPRISRSITMASGSSSSAKKLIQIDVSADTVCPWCFVGKKNLDKAIASSADKYNFEIKWHPYLLNPSAPKEGIAKKEFYVNKFGPRAVQIESRMTEIFKGLGMDYDMSGLTGNTLDSHRLIYFAGTQGLDKQHKLVEELSLGYFTQGK
;
A
#
# COMPACT_ATOMS: atom_id res chain seq x y z
N MET A 1 0.45 66.60 -65.27
CA MET A 1 1.13 65.31 -64.99
C MET A 1 0.32 64.59 -63.91
N ARG A 2 -0.46 63.58 -64.32
CA ARG A 2 -0.96 62.38 -63.57
C ARG A 2 -1.61 62.57 -62.18
N LEU A 3 -2.62 61.86 -61.71
CA LEU A 3 -3.68 60.94 -62.17
C LEU A 3 -4.48 60.60 -60.86
N ASN A 4 -5.80 60.44 -60.95
CA ASN A 4 -6.74 59.61 -60.17
C ASN A 4 -6.36 59.08 -58.76
N TYR A 5 -7.30 59.10 -57.79
CA TYR A 5 -8.08 57.90 -57.43
C TYR A 5 -9.13 58.13 -56.32
N LEU A 6 -10.23 57.38 -56.45
CA LEU A 6 -11.40 57.27 -55.59
C LEU A 6 -11.19 56.31 -54.41
N HIS A 7 -12.15 56.38 -53.47
CA HIS A 7 -12.65 55.31 -52.58
C HIS A 7 -11.84 54.89 -51.35
N ASN A 8 -12.45 55.02 -50.15
CA ASN A 8 -13.04 53.91 -49.38
C ASN A 8 -13.18 54.28 -47.90
N PHE A 9 -14.42 54.50 -47.43
CA PHE A 9 -14.76 54.45 -46.01
C PHE A 9 -15.14 53.01 -45.66
N GLN A 10 -14.31 52.34 -44.87
CA GLN A 10 -14.50 50.96 -44.46
C GLN A 10 -14.91 50.90 -42.99
N ILE A 11 -16.04 50.23 -42.73
CA ILE A 11 -16.61 49.95 -41.40
C ILE A 11 -15.68 48.98 -40.65
N PRO A 12 -15.41 49.16 -39.34
CA PRO A 12 -14.59 48.22 -38.58
C PRO A 12 -15.36 46.90 -38.33
N ARG A 13 -14.83 45.80 -38.86
CA ARG A 13 -15.25 44.43 -38.52
C ARG A 13 -14.79 44.09 -37.10
N ILE A 14 -15.75 43.83 -36.22
CA ILE A 14 -15.51 43.22 -34.90
C ILE A 14 -15.08 41.77 -35.13
N SER A 15 -13.79 41.48 -34.90
CA SER A 15 -13.28 40.11 -34.89
C SER A 15 -13.55 39.47 -33.53
N ARG A 16 -14.53 38.55 -33.47
CA ARG A 16 -14.67 37.63 -32.33
C ARG A 16 -13.64 36.52 -32.51
N SER A 17 -12.53 36.60 -31.76
CA SER A 17 -11.66 35.44 -31.53
C SER A 17 -12.43 34.41 -30.70
N ILE A 18 -12.89 33.34 -31.36
CA ILE A 18 -13.34 32.12 -30.69
C ILE A 18 -12.07 31.40 -30.23
N THR A 19 -11.69 31.60 -28.98
CA THR A 19 -10.69 30.73 -28.34
C THR A 19 -11.39 29.41 -28.05
N MET A 20 -11.09 28.38 -28.83
CA MET A 20 -11.50 27.01 -28.56
C MET A 20 -10.81 26.56 -27.28
N ALA A 21 -11.54 26.53 -26.17
CA ALA A 21 -11.11 25.84 -24.97
C ALA A 21 -11.06 24.34 -25.29
N SER A 22 -9.86 23.80 -25.44
CA SER A 22 -9.62 22.36 -25.47
C SER A 22 -10.00 21.79 -24.11
N GLY A 23 -11.21 21.24 -24.00
CA GLY A 23 -11.64 20.51 -22.82
C GLY A 23 -10.76 19.29 -22.62
N SER A 24 -9.90 19.33 -21.60
CA SER A 24 -9.23 18.13 -21.09
C SER A 24 -10.28 17.28 -20.39
N SER A 25 -10.86 16.31 -21.10
CA SER A 25 -11.70 15.30 -20.47
C SER A 25 -10.80 14.35 -19.67
N SER A 26 -10.47 14.70 -18.43
CA SER A 26 -9.95 13.69 -17.50
C SER A 26 -11.12 12.79 -17.10
N SER A 27 -11.23 11.61 -17.73
CA SER A 27 -12.11 10.57 -17.21
C SER A 27 -11.66 10.25 -15.78
N ALA A 28 -12.54 10.43 -14.79
CA ALA A 28 -12.22 10.13 -13.41
C ALA A 28 -11.89 8.64 -13.25
N LYS A 29 -10.75 8.33 -12.63
CA LYS A 29 -10.30 6.94 -12.43
C LYS A 29 -11.34 6.15 -11.62
N LYS A 30 -11.61 4.91 -12.03
CA LYS A 30 -12.49 4.01 -11.28
C LYS A 30 -11.87 3.71 -9.91
N LEU A 31 -12.70 3.80 -8.87
CA LEU A 31 -12.33 3.40 -7.51
C LEU A 31 -12.45 1.88 -7.34
N ILE A 32 -11.41 1.25 -6.80
CA ILE A 32 -11.37 -0.16 -6.43
C ILE A 32 -11.19 -0.25 -4.92
N GLN A 33 -12.14 -0.88 -4.24
CA GLN A 33 -12.01 -1.25 -2.84
C GLN A 33 -11.36 -2.63 -2.71
N ILE A 34 -10.38 -2.74 -1.81
CA ILE A 34 -9.65 -3.97 -1.51
C ILE A 34 -9.72 -4.23 -0.01
N ASP A 35 -10.40 -5.30 0.37
CA ASP A 35 -10.47 -5.77 1.75
C ASP A 35 -9.43 -6.89 1.97
N VAL A 36 -8.52 -6.69 2.92
CA VAL A 36 -7.41 -7.61 3.19
C VAL A 36 -7.53 -8.16 4.61
N SER A 37 -7.71 -9.47 4.73
CA SER A 37 -7.58 -10.17 6.02
C SER A 37 -6.14 -10.58 6.25
N ALA A 38 -5.55 -10.12 7.35
CA ALA A 38 -4.14 -10.36 7.65
C ALA A 38 -3.89 -10.54 9.14
N ASP A 39 -2.78 -11.21 9.47
CA ASP A 39 -2.23 -11.24 10.83
C ASP A 39 -0.85 -10.59 10.85
N THR A 40 -0.55 -9.84 11.91
CA THR A 40 0.70 -9.07 12.05
C THR A 40 1.94 -9.95 12.20
N VAL A 41 1.76 -11.19 12.63
CA VAL A 41 2.84 -12.18 12.78
C VAL A 41 2.97 -13.13 11.59
N CYS A 42 2.16 -12.96 10.55
CA CYS A 42 2.18 -13.80 9.36
C CYS A 42 3.16 -13.25 8.30
N PRO A 43 4.29 -13.94 8.03
CA PRO A 43 5.28 -13.43 7.07
C PRO A 43 4.71 -13.31 5.64
N TRP A 44 3.81 -14.21 5.26
CA TRP A 44 3.17 -14.17 3.94
C TRP A 44 2.17 -13.02 3.79
N CYS A 45 1.54 -12.56 4.88
CA CYS A 45 0.72 -11.35 4.84
C CYS A 45 1.57 -10.13 4.51
N PHE A 46 2.77 -10.03 5.07
CA PHE A 46 3.67 -8.91 4.76
C PHE A 46 4.24 -8.97 3.34
N VAL A 47 4.64 -10.16 2.87
CA VAL A 47 5.02 -10.37 1.46
C VAL A 47 3.85 -9.99 0.52
N GLY A 48 2.63 -10.42 0.87
CA GLY A 48 1.41 -10.06 0.15
C GLY A 48 1.18 -8.55 0.10
N LYS A 49 1.38 -7.84 1.22
CA LYS A 49 1.32 -6.38 1.28
C LYS A 49 2.32 -5.76 0.30
N LYS A 50 3.59 -6.17 0.32
CA LYS A 50 4.61 -5.62 -0.60
C LYS A 50 4.27 -5.83 -2.06
N ASN A 51 3.67 -6.97 -2.39
CA ASN A 51 3.21 -7.24 -3.74
C ASN A 51 1.97 -6.41 -4.12
N LEU A 52 1.04 -6.21 -3.18
CA LEU A 52 -0.11 -5.33 -3.36
C LEU A 52 0.34 -3.88 -3.63
N ASP A 53 1.29 -3.37 -2.84
CA ASP A 53 1.82 -2.01 -3.01
C ASP A 53 2.45 -1.82 -4.39
N LYS A 54 3.22 -2.81 -4.86
CA LYS A 54 3.79 -2.83 -6.21
C LYS A 54 2.70 -2.81 -7.29
N ALA A 55 1.66 -3.63 -7.16
CA ALA A 55 0.56 -3.71 -8.12
C ALA A 55 -0.29 -2.43 -8.17
N ILE A 56 -0.50 -1.79 -7.01
CA ILE A 56 -1.17 -0.49 -6.91
C ILE A 56 -0.33 0.58 -7.60
N ALA A 57 0.97 0.65 -7.29
CA ALA A 57 1.88 1.62 -7.92
C ALA A 57 1.91 1.46 -9.45
N SER A 58 1.94 0.23 -9.96
CA SER A 58 1.95 -0.04 -11.41
C SER A 58 0.63 0.27 -12.12
N SER A 59 -0.45 0.50 -11.38
CA SER A 59 -1.81 0.71 -11.93
C SER A 59 -2.42 2.04 -11.50
N ALA A 60 -1.63 2.90 -10.86
CA ALA A 60 -2.09 4.14 -10.25
C ALA A 60 -2.55 5.18 -11.28
N ASP A 61 -2.14 5.06 -12.56
CA ASP A 61 -2.61 5.88 -13.68
C ASP A 61 -4.05 5.55 -14.10
N LYS A 62 -4.53 4.33 -13.82
CA LYS A 62 -5.83 3.81 -14.29
C LYS A 62 -6.90 3.78 -13.21
N TYR A 63 -6.51 3.50 -11.96
CA TYR A 63 -7.45 3.27 -10.86
C TYR A 63 -7.10 4.09 -9.63
N ASN A 64 -8.12 4.39 -8.84
CA ASN A 64 -7.97 4.81 -7.46
C ASN A 64 -8.20 3.59 -6.55
N PHE A 65 -7.56 3.55 -5.39
CA PHE A 65 -7.65 2.42 -4.48
C PHE A 65 -8.02 2.84 -3.06
N GLU A 66 -8.94 2.10 -2.45
CA GLU A 66 -9.21 2.13 -1.02
C GLU A 66 -8.91 0.76 -0.43
N ILE A 67 -7.98 0.71 0.52
CA ILE A 67 -7.53 -0.55 1.12
C ILE A 67 -8.00 -0.58 2.57
N LYS A 68 -8.72 -1.63 2.94
CA LYS A 68 -9.17 -1.84 4.31
C LYS A 68 -8.59 -3.13 4.86
N TRP A 69 -7.92 -3.03 6.01
CA TRP A 69 -7.34 -4.17 6.69
C TRP A 69 -8.28 -4.71 7.75
N HIS A 70 -8.48 -6.02 7.73
CA HIS A 70 -9.31 -6.77 8.66
C HIS A 70 -8.46 -7.73 9.48
N PRO A 71 -8.76 -7.87 10.78
CA PRO A 71 -7.99 -8.73 11.64
C PRO A 71 -8.21 -10.21 11.29
N TYR A 72 -7.12 -10.97 11.27
CA TYR A 72 -7.12 -12.41 11.31
C TYR A 72 -6.17 -12.85 12.42
N LEU A 73 -6.58 -13.77 13.29
CA LEU A 73 -5.73 -14.30 14.36
C LEU A 73 -5.32 -15.72 13.99
N LEU A 74 -4.05 -15.92 13.65
CA LEU A 74 -3.49 -17.25 13.39
C LEU A 74 -3.51 -18.14 14.64
N ASN A 75 -3.35 -17.53 15.82
CA ASN A 75 -3.46 -18.21 17.10
C ASN A 75 -4.13 -17.30 18.14
N PRO A 76 -5.47 -17.37 18.29
CA PRO A 76 -6.21 -16.60 19.29
C PRO A 76 -5.79 -16.92 20.74
N SER A 77 -5.25 -18.12 20.98
CA SER A 77 -4.86 -18.62 22.30
C SER A 77 -3.37 -18.39 22.63
N ALA A 78 -2.65 -17.63 21.79
CA ALA A 78 -1.24 -17.32 22.06
C ALA A 78 -1.09 -16.50 23.36
N PRO A 79 0.00 -16.70 24.14
CA PRO A 79 0.27 -15.95 25.36
C PRO A 79 0.48 -14.46 25.07
N LYS A 80 0.12 -13.60 26.04
CA LYS A 80 0.24 -12.14 25.90
C LYS A 80 1.65 -11.64 26.17
N GLU A 81 2.33 -12.29 27.09
CA GLU A 81 3.73 -12.10 27.44
C GLU A 81 4.67 -12.43 26.27
N GLY A 82 4.18 -13.21 25.30
CA GLY A 82 4.96 -13.68 24.16
C GLY A 82 5.97 -14.77 24.54
N ILE A 83 6.48 -15.44 23.52
CA ILE A 83 7.53 -16.46 23.61
C ILE A 83 8.56 -16.22 22.52
N ALA A 84 9.77 -16.74 22.67
CA ALA A 84 10.82 -16.54 21.67
C ALA A 84 10.39 -17.06 20.29
N LYS A 85 10.51 -16.23 19.25
CA LYS A 85 10.10 -16.58 17.87
C LYS A 85 10.73 -17.88 17.40
N LYS A 86 12.04 -18.04 17.57
CA LYS A 86 12.78 -19.24 17.17
C LYS A 86 12.26 -20.49 17.88
N GLU A 87 12.05 -20.41 19.19
CA GLU A 87 11.51 -21.51 19.98
C GLU A 87 10.10 -21.90 19.52
N PHE A 88 9.23 -20.91 19.29
CA PHE A 88 7.89 -21.15 18.75
C PHE A 88 7.94 -21.88 17.40
N TYR A 89 8.82 -21.48 16.48
CA TYR A 89 8.95 -22.12 15.18
C TYR A 89 9.48 -23.56 15.30
N VAL A 90 10.46 -23.80 16.15
CA VAL A 90 10.99 -25.15 16.41
C VAL A 90 9.90 -26.03 17.01
N ASN A 91 9.16 -25.55 18.01
CA ASN A 91 8.08 -26.30 18.64
C ASN A 91 6.94 -26.61 17.67
N LYS A 92 6.60 -25.66 16.78
CA LYS A 92 5.49 -25.79 15.83
C LYS A 92 5.83 -26.65 14.61
N PHE A 93 7.05 -26.52 14.07
CA PHE A 93 7.43 -27.09 12.78
C PHE A 93 8.53 -28.16 12.87
N GLY A 94 9.13 -28.35 14.04
CA GLY A 94 10.21 -29.30 14.27
C GLY A 94 11.41 -29.03 13.34
N PRO A 95 12.02 -30.07 12.75
CA PRO A 95 13.19 -29.94 11.87
C PRO A 95 12.98 -29.01 10.66
N ARG A 96 11.72 -28.80 10.25
CA ARG A 96 11.39 -27.93 9.10
C ARG A 96 11.57 -26.44 9.42
N ALA A 97 11.69 -26.05 10.69
CA ALA A 97 11.85 -24.65 11.09
C ALA A 97 13.04 -23.98 10.39
N VAL A 98 14.17 -24.68 10.28
CA VAL A 98 15.40 -24.18 9.62
C VAL A 98 15.16 -23.90 8.13
N GLN A 99 14.49 -24.82 7.43
CA GLN A 99 14.18 -24.66 6.01
C GLN A 99 13.18 -23.52 5.77
N ILE A 100 12.21 -23.36 6.67
CA ILE A 100 11.24 -22.26 6.63
C ILE A 100 11.95 -20.91 6.83
N GLU A 101 12.82 -20.81 7.84
CA GLU A 101 13.62 -19.60 8.12
C GLU A 101 14.53 -19.25 6.93
N SER A 102 15.25 -20.23 6.37
CA SER A 102 16.11 -20.02 5.19
C SER A 102 15.32 -19.50 4.00
N ARG A 103 14.17 -20.13 3.69
CA ARG A 103 13.30 -19.69 2.60
C ARG A 103 12.77 -18.29 2.83
N MET A 104 12.32 -17.96 4.04
CA MET A 104 11.81 -16.62 4.33
C MET A 104 12.91 -15.57 4.25
N THR A 105 14.13 -15.90 4.65
CA THR A 105 15.31 -15.02 4.53
C THR A 105 15.58 -14.68 3.06
N GLU A 106 15.56 -15.66 2.17
CA GLU A 106 15.73 -15.43 0.72
C GLU A 106 14.62 -14.54 0.14
N ILE A 107 13.37 -14.76 0.54
CA ILE A 107 12.23 -13.97 0.08
C ILE A 107 12.34 -12.51 0.53
N PHE A 108 12.67 -12.28 1.81
CA PHE A 108 12.84 -10.93 2.35
C PHE A 108 14.02 -10.21 1.69
N LYS A 109 15.13 -10.92 1.44
CA LYS A 109 16.25 -10.37 0.68
C LYS A 109 15.84 -9.94 -0.73
N GLY A 110 14.99 -10.71 -1.40
CA GLY A 110 14.38 -10.34 -2.69
C GLY A 110 13.46 -9.10 -2.62
N LEU A 111 13.01 -8.73 -1.41
CA LEU A 111 12.28 -7.49 -1.14
C LEU A 111 13.19 -6.35 -0.64
N GLY A 112 14.51 -6.57 -0.56
CA GLY A 112 15.48 -5.59 -0.06
C GLY A 112 15.48 -5.43 1.46
N MET A 113 15.05 -6.46 2.20
CA MET A 113 14.96 -6.46 3.66
C MET A 113 15.72 -7.65 4.25
N ASP A 114 16.30 -7.47 5.43
CA ASP A 114 16.85 -8.57 6.22
C ASP A 114 15.75 -9.19 7.10
N TYR A 115 15.72 -10.52 7.16
CA TYR A 115 14.74 -11.26 7.96
C TYR A 115 15.28 -11.53 9.36
N ASP A 116 14.59 -11.04 10.38
CA ASP A 116 14.97 -11.15 11.78
C ASP A 116 14.01 -12.07 12.58
N MET A 117 14.55 -13.21 13.00
CA MET A 117 13.87 -14.19 13.86
C MET A 117 14.13 -13.99 15.36
N SER A 118 14.89 -12.96 15.76
CA SER A 118 15.08 -12.56 17.16
C SER A 118 13.84 -11.88 17.74
N GLY A 119 13.68 -11.87 19.06
CA GLY A 119 12.51 -11.26 19.72
C GLY A 119 11.36 -12.25 19.94
N LEU A 120 10.19 -11.71 20.26
CA LEU A 120 9.03 -12.47 20.74
C LEU A 120 7.92 -12.59 19.69
N THR A 121 7.11 -13.64 19.82
CA THR A 121 5.84 -13.82 19.13
C THR A 121 4.77 -14.17 20.14
N GLY A 122 3.54 -13.72 19.92
CA GLY A 122 2.46 -13.94 20.88
C GLY A 122 1.10 -13.56 20.31
N ASN A 123 0.20 -13.21 21.22
CA ASN A 123 -1.14 -12.76 20.86
C ASN A 123 -1.11 -11.47 20.03
N THR A 124 -1.90 -11.43 18.95
CA THR A 124 -1.95 -10.28 18.03
C THR A 124 -3.18 -9.40 18.21
N LEU A 125 -3.98 -9.61 19.25
CA LEU A 125 -5.20 -8.83 19.46
C LEU A 125 -4.91 -7.33 19.63
N ASP A 126 -3.86 -6.98 20.36
CA ASP A 126 -3.55 -5.57 20.62
C ASP A 126 -2.95 -4.87 19.40
N SER A 127 -2.15 -5.57 18.58
CA SER A 127 -1.70 -5.03 17.29
C SER A 127 -2.89 -4.83 16.33
N HIS A 128 -3.85 -5.77 16.31
CA HIS A 128 -5.10 -5.63 15.56
C HIS A 128 -5.97 -4.47 16.04
N ARG A 129 -6.08 -4.26 17.35
CA ARG A 129 -6.78 -3.09 17.93
C ARG A 129 -6.13 -1.78 17.50
N LEU A 130 -4.81 -1.73 17.48
CA LEU A 130 -4.07 -0.54 17.04
C LEU A 130 -4.28 -0.27 15.53
N ILE A 131 -4.26 -1.33 14.70
CA ILE A 131 -4.59 -1.25 13.26
C ILE A 131 -6.01 -0.75 13.05
N TYR A 132 -6.97 -1.27 13.80
CA TYR A 132 -8.35 -0.79 13.75
C TYR A 132 -8.45 0.68 14.13
N PHE A 133 -7.81 1.08 15.24
CA PHE A 133 -7.77 2.47 15.69
C PHE A 133 -7.18 3.40 14.62
N ALA A 134 -6.06 3.03 13.99
CA ALA A 134 -5.49 3.80 12.89
C ALA A 134 -6.47 3.95 11.71
N GLY A 135 -7.27 2.93 11.42
CA GLY A 135 -8.33 2.99 10.41
C GLY A 135 -9.41 4.02 10.70
N THR A 136 -9.74 4.27 11.98
CA THR A 136 -10.66 5.36 12.36
C THR A 136 -10.11 6.74 12.05
N GLN A 137 -8.79 6.85 11.87
CA GLN A 137 -8.08 8.10 11.57
C GLN A 137 -7.80 8.28 10.07
N GLY A 138 -8.04 7.26 9.25
CA GLY A 138 -7.77 7.23 7.81
C GLY A 138 -7.24 5.87 7.32
N LEU A 139 -7.70 5.42 6.15
CA LEU A 139 -7.25 4.14 5.56
C LEU A 139 -5.76 4.16 5.17
N ASP A 140 -5.21 5.33 4.81
CA ASP A 140 -3.78 5.48 4.54
C ASP A 140 -2.94 5.29 5.83
N LYS A 141 -3.42 5.79 6.97
CA LYS A 141 -2.79 5.58 8.28
C LYS A 141 -2.88 4.13 8.71
N GLN A 142 -4.01 3.47 8.49
CA GLN A 142 -4.15 2.03 8.71
C GLN A 142 -3.12 1.25 7.89
N HIS A 143 -3.06 1.54 6.59
CA HIS A 143 -2.15 0.86 5.67
C HIS A 143 -0.66 1.08 6.02
N LYS A 144 -0.28 2.30 6.43
CA LYS A 144 1.06 2.60 6.96
C LYS A 144 1.35 1.89 8.27
N LEU A 145 0.40 1.80 9.20
CA LEU A 145 0.64 1.11 10.46
C LEU A 145 0.86 -0.39 10.27
N VAL A 146 0.16 -1.03 9.34
CA VAL A 146 0.40 -2.45 9.01
C VAL A 146 1.84 -2.65 8.52
N GLU A 147 2.37 -1.71 7.73
CA GLU A 147 3.78 -1.70 7.29
C GLU A 147 4.72 -1.60 8.49
N GLU A 148 4.54 -0.60 9.37
CA GLU A 148 5.41 -0.36 10.52
C GLU A 148 5.43 -1.54 11.51
N LEU A 149 4.27 -2.11 11.82
CA LEU A 149 4.18 -3.28 12.69
C LEU A 149 4.88 -4.50 12.06
N SER A 150 4.73 -4.69 10.75
CA SER A 150 5.38 -5.80 10.05
C SER A 150 6.91 -5.61 9.99
N LEU A 151 7.39 -4.39 9.75
CA LEU A 151 8.82 -4.07 9.78
C LEU A 151 9.40 -4.30 11.18
N GLY A 152 8.73 -3.82 12.23
CA GLY A 152 9.13 -4.05 13.61
C GLY A 152 9.30 -5.54 13.91
N TYR A 153 8.27 -6.33 13.57
CA TYR A 153 8.24 -7.75 13.87
C TYR A 153 9.22 -8.59 13.05
N PHE A 154 9.34 -8.33 11.74
CA PHE A 154 10.12 -9.18 10.83
C PHE A 154 11.55 -8.70 10.57
N THR A 155 11.92 -7.47 10.94
CA THR A 155 13.23 -6.90 10.60
C THR A 155 13.95 -6.24 11.79
N GLN A 156 13.28 -6.03 12.93
CA GLN A 156 13.83 -5.27 14.06
C GLN A 156 13.70 -6.00 15.42
N GLY A 157 13.20 -7.24 15.43
CA GLY A 157 13.04 -8.04 16.65
C GLY A 157 12.05 -7.47 17.69
N LYS A 158 11.10 -6.62 17.27
CA LYS A 158 10.13 -5.95 18.14
C LYS A 158 8.81 -6.71 18.26
#